data_AF-A0A1S9DFM2-F1
#
_entry.id   AF-A0A1S9DFM2-F1
#
_cell.length_a   1.000
_cell.length_b   1.000
_cell.length_c   1.000
_cell.angle_alpha   90.00
_cell.angle_beta   90.00
_cell.angle_gamma   90.00
#
_symmetry.space_group_name_H-M   'P 1'
#
loop_
_entity.id
_entity.type
_entity.pdbx_description
1 polymer ?
#
loop_
_entity_poly.entity_id
_entity_poly.type
_entity_poly.pdbx_seq_one_letter_code
_entity_poly.pdbx_strand_id
1 'polypeptide(L)'
;MQPQVTVPLYAAVLGLFCTALSQRPVTFSPFDLDGVFFSVACPTITASSGSGLIFFQIKAPSTLQWVGLGQGSQMARANMFILYSASSSNVTLSPRSGKGHFQPVPNLDSRVSLLDGSGIQDGMMTANVLCENCNDWQGGSMDPKSSSTQWYYTYREGSPINSDNVTEFIQKHDGHGGASADLSHAETVSTNPFLTYSPATDSSYTTTSTDGTRVPDMPIAHGLMIAISFILLFPSLALVVLLPYAISIPKVHAPLQILTLALAISGMDVGLQLAVEKNLMMNSHPIIGIIVVVLLTLFQPAVGFFQHRHLRRDGGKSVFAYAHRWLGRSMIILGTINGGLGFHLAGIGNPGAPQSAMIAYSIIAGVVGLAYLGESAGGPDYLTSHDDTAVFPPRPLTLESGGRKADLTMLYNALIRTHHITSRKKVAALKQAASAHNCFALLRSGGIPGIMYVESKEKEAVEAWVSVVRNLRYKDFQLVARPGLLEKDHQIGNANEKQWDGKKSNGRQEQGGRDSVAGLEEVETVKEFGSIMEDRGVWRWWRKGMGYVN
;
A
#
# COMPACT_ATOMS: atom_id res chain seq x y z
N MET A 1 64.22 -32.78 56.22
CA MET A 1 63.09 -32.15 56.94
C MET A 1 62.92 -30.75 56.40
N GLN A 2 61.73 -30.47 55.84
CA GLN A 2 61.16 -29.21 55.34
C GLN A 2 61.94 -28.39 54.28
N PRO A 3 61.33 -28.11 53.11
CA PRO A 3 61.89 -27.22 52.11
C PRO A 3 61.56 -25.75 52.44
N GLN A 4 62.59 -24.90 52.49
CA GLN A 4 62.43 -23.45 52.40
C GLN A 4 62.23 -23.08 50.93
N VAL A 5 61.03 -22.60 50.61
CA VAL A 5 60.70 -22.05 49.30
C VAL A 5 61.39 -20.70 49.18
N THR A 6 62.46 -20.64 48.38
CA THR A 6 63.06 -19.40 47.91
C THR A 6 62.24 -18.88 46.72
N VAL A 7 61.47 -17.81 46.94
CA VAL A 7 60.87 -17.03 45.85
C VAL A 7 61.86 -15.94 45.46
N PRO A 8 62.40 -15.92 44.22
CA PRO A 8 63.25 -14.83 43.78
C PRO A 8 62.40 -13.60 43.44
N LEU A 9 62.87 -12.48 43.98
CA LEU A 9 62.47 -11.11 43.71
C LEU A 9 62.52 -10.80 42.20
N TYR A 10 61.37 -10.73 41.53
CA TYR A 10 61.26 -10.03 40.26
C TYR A 10 60.67 -8.65 40.51
N ALA A 11 61.50 -7.64 40.24
CA ALA A 11 61.14 -6.23 40.26
C ALA A 11 59.96 -5.99 39.31
N ALA A 12 58.78 -5.76 39.87
CA ALA A 12 57.69 -5.11 39.16
C ALA A 12 58.05 -3.62 39.07
N VAL A 13 58.60 -3.21 37.93
CA VAL A 13 58.56 -1.80 37.51
C VAL A 13 57.08 -1.46 37.37
N LEU A 14 56.51 -0.87 38.41
CA LEU A 14 55.26 -0.10 38.32
C LEU A 14 55.56 1.09 37.42
N GLY A 15 55.45 0.87 36.11
CA GLY A 15 55.23 1.96 35.19
C GLY A 15 53.93 2.62 35.62
N LEU A 16 54.03 3.80 36.23
CA LEU A 16 52.95 4.78 36.18
C LEU A 16 52.77 5.15 34.70
N PHE A 17 52.07 4.31 33.96
CA PHE A 17 51.24 4.82 32.89
C PHE A 17 50.11 5.56 33.59
N CYS A 18 50.30 6.85 33.81
CA CYS A 18 49.16 7.77 33.80
C CYS A 18 48.50 7.54 32.44
N THR A 19 47.46 6.71 32.41
CA THR A 19 46.45 6.79 31.38
C THR A 19 45.87 8.18 31.50
N ALA A 20 46.42 9.13 30.74
CA ALA A 20 45.73 10.38 30.47
C ALA A 20 44.40 9.97 29.84
N LEU A 21 43.34 9.96 30.64
CA LEU A 21 41.97 9.87 30.16
C LEU A 21 41.84 10.94 29.07
N SER A 22 41.42 10.52 27.87
CA SER A 22 41.39 11.30 26.64
C SER A 22 40.76 12.70 26.86
N GLN A 23 41.60 13.73 27.04
CA GLN A 23 41.20 15.13 27.11
C GLN A 23 41.08 15.71 25.70
N ARG A 24 40.06 15.30 24.93
CA ARG A 24 39.88 15.77 23.55
C ARG A 24 38.44 16.14 23.27
N PRO A 25 38.19 17.15 22.43
CA PRO A 25 36.84 17.45 21.98
C PRO A 25 36.16 16.25 21.33
N VAL A 26 34.88 16.08 21.60
CA VAL A 26 34.00 15.17 20.86
C VAL A 26 33.53 15.86 19.59
N THR A 27 33.50 15.13 18.47
CA THR A 27 33.16 15.70 17.16
C THR A 27 32.10 14.88 16.44
N PHE A 28 31.20 15.58 15.77
CA PHE A 28 30.21 15.03 14.86
C PHE A 28 30.12 15.89 13.59
N SER A 29 29.67 15.27 12.50
CA SER A 29 29.53 15.89 11.18
C SER A 29 28.18 15.50 10.56
N PRO A 30 27.63 16.33 9.66
CA PRO A 30 26.55 15.91 8.77
C PRO A 30 26.98 14.71 7.92
N PHE A 31 26.03 13.84 7.58
CA PHE A 31 26.28 12.68 6.71
C PHE A 31 26.21 13.05 5.22
N ASP A 32 25.52 14.13 4.91
CA ASP A 32 25.17 14.61 3.57
C ASP A 32 26.00 15.81 3.12
N LEU A 33 26.93 16.28 3.97
CA LEU A 33 27.73 17.46 3.66
C LEU A 33 29.18 17.32 4.16
N ASP A 34 30.09 17.18 3.21
CA ASP A 34 31.53 17.07 3.49
C ASP A 34 32.11 18.38 4.00
N GLY A 35 33.09 18.27 4.90
CA GLY A 35 33.84 19.42 5.43
C GLY A 35 33.12 20.22 6.53
N VAL A 36 31.94 19.79 6.97
CA VAL A 36 31.27 20.41 8.13
C VAL A 36 31.53 19.58 9.39
N PHE A 37 32.08 20.24 10.41
CA PHE A 37 32.40 19.63 11.69
C PHE A 37 31.89 20.49 12.83
N PHE A 38 31.31 19.82 13.82
CA PHE A 38 30.94 20.39 15.10
C PHE A 38 31.69 19.67 16.19
N SER A 39 32.39 20.42 17.03
CA SER A 39 33.19 19.85 18.12
C SER A 39 32.80 20.48 19.44
N VAL A 40 32.77 19.71 20.52
CA VAL A 40 32.40 20.18 21.85
C VAL A 40 33.43 19.71 22.86
N ALA A 41 33.78 20.58 23.80
CA ALA A 41 34.62 20.26 24.94
C ALA A 41 34.13 21.02 26.17
N CYS A 42 34.39 20.48 27.36
CA CYS A 42 34.07 21.14 28.62
C CYS A 42 35.29 21.12 29.55
N PRO A 43 35.53 22.17 30.36
CA PRO A 43 36.52 22.10 31.42
C PRO A 43 36.27 20.91 32.35
N THR A 44 37.32 20.26 32.84
CA THR A 44 37.20 19.20 33.86
C THR A 44 36.39 19.64 35.09
N ILE A 45 36.46 20.93 35.47
CA ILE A 45 35.64 21.48 36.55
C ILE A 45 34.15 21.55 36.18
N THR A 46 33.82 21.84 34.92
CA THR A 46 32.43 21.83 34.43
C THR A 46 31.88 20.41 34.37
N ALA A 47 32.67 19.45 33.87
CA ALA A 47 32.30 18.04 33.82
C ALA A 47 32.03 17.46 35.21
N SER A 48 32.82 17.84 36.22
CA SER A 48 32.64 17.37 37.60
C SER A 48 31.56 18.11 38.40
N SER A 49 31.36 19.41 38.18
CA SER A 49 30.34 20.21 38.88
C SER A 49 28.95 20.06 38.26
N GLY A 50 28.86 19.86 36.94
CA GLY A 50 27.59 19.76 36.19
C GLY A 50 27.07 21.12 35.70
N SER A 51 27.83 22.20 35.86
CA SER A 51 27.49 23.53 35.33
C SER A 51 28.75 24.38 35.18
N GLY A 52 28.84 25.22 34.15
CA GLY A 52 30.02 26.04 33.89
C GLY A 52 30.33 26.20 32.40
N LEU A 53 31.53 26.67 32.11
CA LEU A 53 31.93 27.01 30.73
C LEU A 53 31.79 25.82 29.79
N ILE A 54 31.34 26.07 28.56
CA ILE A 54 31.31 25.09 27.47
C ILE A 54 32.10 25.67 26.29
N PHE A 55 32.95 24.86 25.69
CA PHE A 55 33.64 25.18 24.46
C PHE A 55 33.01 24.43 23.30
N PHE A 56 32.77 25.10 22.18
CA PHE A 56 32.40 24.43 20.95
C PHE A 56 33.08 25.05 19.73
N GLN A 57 33.31 24.23 18.70
CA GLN A 57 33.80 24.66 17.40
C GLN A 57 32.73 24.39 16.35
N ILE A 58 32.51 25.36 15.46
CA ILE A 58 31.80 25.16 14.20
C ILE A 58 32.82 25.39 13.08
N LYS A 59 33.07 24.37 12.26
CA LYS A 59 33.96 24.47 11.09
C LYS A 59 33.20 24.01 9.86
N ALA A 60 33.14 24.85 8.82
CA ALA A 60 32.35 24.56 7.63
C ALA A 60 32.91 25.27 6.38
N PRO A 61 32.61 24.79 5.16
CA PRO A 61 32.96 25.51 3.94
C PRO A 61 32.36 26.92 3.90
N SER A 62 33.16 27.90 3.49
CA SER A 62 32.75 29.31 3.28
C SER A 62 31.80 29.51 2.09
N THR A 63 31.55 28.44 1.32
CA THR A 63 30.53 28.41 0.27
C THR A 63 29.11 28.27 0.82
N LEU A 64 28.94 27.92 2.10
CA LEU A 64 27.62 27.93 2.74
C LEU A 64 27.18 29.35 3.03
N GLN A 65 25.89 29.63 2.84
CA GLN A 65 25.32 30.91 3.22
C GLN A 65 25.35 31.08 4.74
N TRP A 66 24.98 30.03 5.47
CA TRP A 66 25.11 29.95 6.92
C TRP A 66 25.09 28.48 7.39
N VAL A 67 25.68 28.22 8.55
CA VAL A 67 25.64 26.93 9.26
C VAL A 67 25.25 27.15 10.72
N GLY A 68 24.48 26.25 11.31
CA GLY A 68 23.94 26.41 12.65
C GLY A 68 24.15 25.18 13.51
N LEU A 69 24.53 25.40 14.76
CA LEU A 69 24.58 24.39 15.83
C LEU A 69 23.51 24.73 16.87
N GLY A 70 22.79 23.72 17.37
CA GLY A 70 21.80 23.90 18.42
C GLY A 70 21.90 22.88 19.54
N GLN A 71 21.64 23.33 20.77
CA GLN A 71 21.48 22.49 21.96
C GLN A 71 20.00 22.09 22.13
N GLY A 72 19.77 20.81 22.37
CA GLY A 72 18.43 20.20 22.44
C GLY A 72 18.15 19.27 21.27
N SER A 73 16.96 18.68 21.25
CA SER A 73 16.56 17.67 20.24
C SER A 73 15.80 18.23 19.04
N GLN A 74 15.39 19.51 19.07
CA GLN A 74 14.56 20.11 18.03
C GLN A 74 14.69 21.64 18.03
N MET A 75 14.28 22.27 16.93
CA MET A 75 14.32 23.73 16.75
C MET A 75 13.50 24.48 17.82
N ALA A 76 12.29 24.03 18.12
CA ALA A 76 11.45 24.69 19.12
C ALA A 76 12.04 24.48 20.53
N ARG A 77 12.26 25.59 21.26
CA ARG A 77 12.85 25.66 22.60
C ARG A 77 14.36 25.40 22.68
N ALA A 78 15.07 25.41 21.56
CA ALA A 78 16.52 25.24 21.53
C ALA A 78 17.31 26.53 21.80
N ASN A 79 18.53 26.35 22.30
CA ASN A 79 19.60 27.34 22.23
C ASN A 79 20.38 27.14 20.93
N MET A 80 20.62 28.20 20.16
CA MET A 80 21.11 28.09 18.78
C MET A 80 22.26 29.05 18.53
N PHE A 81 23.21 28.63 17.70
CA PHE A 81 24.37 29.41 17.29
C PHE A 81 24.50 29.33 15.78
N ILE A 82 24.22 30.45 15.10
CA ILE A 82 24.28 30.54 13.64
C ILE A 82 25.58 31.22 13.24
N LEU A 83 26.36 30.57 12.41
CA LEU A 83 27.64 31.04 11.87
C LEU A 83 27.50 31.39 10.39
N TYR A 84 27.99 32.55 10.00
CA TYR A 84 28.10 33.00 8.61
C TYR A 84 29.27 33.97 8.43
N SER A 85 29.60 34.31 7.19
CA SER A 85 30.66 35.26 6.89
C SER A 85 30.28 36.68 7.32
N ALA A 86 31.17 37.34 8.07
CA ALA A 86 31.12 38.78 8.29
C ALA A 86 31.74 39.53 7.11
N SER A 87 32.85 38.97 6.59
CA SER A 87 33.63 39.46 5.46
C SER A 87 34.36 38.29 4.80
N SER A 88 35.29 38.57 3.87
CA SER A 88 36.11 37.53 3.24
C SER A 88 37.07 36.80 4.19
N SER A 89 37.37 37.37 5.36
CA SER A 89 38.32 36.82 6.33
C SER A 89 37.75 36.62 7.73
N ASN A 90 36.57 37.18 8.02
CA ASN A 90 35.97 37.17 9.36
C ASN A 90 34.58 36.54 9.36
N VAL A 91 34.16 36.04 10.52
CA VAL A 91 32.88 35.35 10.71
C VAL A 91 32.02 36.07 11.75
N THR A 92 30.71 35.89 11.64
CA THR A 92 29.72 36.34 12.61
C THR A 92 29.07 35.15 13.27
N LEU A 93 29.12 35.11 14.60
CA LEU A 93 28.38 34.15 15.41
C LEU A 93 27.13 34.82 15.98
N SER A 94 25.97 34.28 15.67
CA SER A 94 24.66 34.82 16.02
C SER A 94 23.93 33.86 16.97
N PRO A 95 23.89 34.16 18.29
CA PRO A 95 23.10 33.41 19.25
C PRO A 95 21.61 33.65 19.04
N ARG A 96 20.82 32.59 19.02
CA ARG A 96 19.37 32.64 18.80
C ARG A 96 18.64 31.71 19.77
N SER A 97 17.37 32.01 19.99
CA SER A 97 16.43 31.14 20.70
C SER A 97 15.35 30.65 19.73
N GLY A 98 15.17 29.33 19.68
CA GLY A 98 14.07 28.73 18.93
C GLY A 98 12.77 28.82 19.72
N LYS A 99 11.74 29.47 19.16
CA LYS A 99 10.41 29.59 19.78
C LYS A 99 9.33 28.75 19.07
N GLY A 100 9.70 28.06 18.00
CA GLY A 100 8.84 27.23 17.15
C GLY A 100 9.54 26.91 15.83
N HIS A 101 8.78 26.45 14.84
CA HIS A 101 9.29 26.20 13.48
C HIS A 101 9.19 27.44 12.58
N PHE A 102 9.70 28.57 13.09
CA PHE A 102 9.80 29.85 12.39
C PHE A 102 11.15 30.48 12.71
N GLN A 103 11.50 31.59 12.05
CA GLN A 103 12.81 32.21 12.20
C GLN A 103 13.20 32.39 13.68
N PRO A 104 14.36 31.86 14.11
CA PRO A 104 14.83 32.01 15.48
C PRO A 104 15.05 33.48 15.87
N VAL A 105 14.70 33.80 17.11
CA VAL A 105 14.80 35.17 17.65
C VAL A 105 16.21 35.40 18.20
N PRO A 106 16.85 36.57 18.00
CA PRO A 106 18.11 36.94 18.67
C PRO A 106 18.07 36.66 20.18
N ASN A 107 19.12 36.01 20.69
CA ASN A 107 19.29 35.78 22.12
C ASN A 107 20.43 36.66 22.65
N LEU A 108 20.09 37.86 23.12
CA LEU A 108 21.06 38.83 23.64
C LEU A 108 21.55 38.49 25.07
N ASP A 109 20.87 37.58 25.76
CA ASP A 109 21.28 37.10 27.09
C ASP A 109 22.38 36.02 27.00
N SER A 110 22.70 35.55 25.78
CA SER A 110 23.76 34.56 25.56
C SER A 110 25.14 35.20 25.75
N ARG A 111 25.95 34.64 26.65
CA ARG A 111 27.32 35.06 26.90
C ARG A 111 28.27 34.14 26.16
N VAL A 112 28.41 34.40 24.85
CA VAL A 112 29.35 33.72 23.97
C VAL A 112 30.43 34.68 23.47
N SER A 113 31.63 34.16 23.28
CA SER A 113 32.76 34.88 22.69
C SER A 113 33.50 34.02 21.68
N LEU A 114 33.86 34.61 20.54
CA LEU A 114 34.80 34.00 19.60
C LEU A 114 36.21 34.04 20.18
N LEU A 115 36.90 32.90 20.12
CA LEU A 115 38.27 32.71 20.56
C LEU A 115 39.23 32.78 19.36
N ASP A 116 40.53 32.90 19.66
CA ASP A 116 41.59 32.86 18.66
C ASP A 116 41.48 31.63 17.75
N GLY A 117 41.81 31.84 16.47
CA GLY A 117 41.63 30.86 15.40
C GLY A 117 40.25 30.90 14.72
N SER A 118 39.32 31.76 15.18
CA SER A 118 38.07 32.02 14.47
C SER A 118 38.30 32.93 13.26
N GLY A 119 37.52 32.73 12.18
CA GLY A 119 37.64 33.49 10.93
C GLY A 119 37.45 32.61 9.71
N ILE A 120 37.79 33.16 8.54
CA ILE A 120 37.76 32.44 7.26
C ILE A 120 39.19 32.29 6.74
N GLN A 121 39.63 31.04 6.59
CA GLN A 121 40.94 30.67 6.07
C GLN A 121 40.81 29.41 5.20
N ASP A 122 41.55 29.35 4.10
CA ASP A 122 41.54 28.21 3.16
C ASP A 122 40.15 27.75 2.71
N GLY A 123 39.25 28.72 2.51
CA GLY A 123 37.87 28.45 2.10
C GLY A 123 36.98 27.87 3.20
N MET A 124 37.42 27.84 4.45
CA MET A 124 36.68 27.32 5.61
C MET A 124 36.36 28.43 6.61
N MET A 125 35.09 28.55 6.99
CA MET A 125 34.66 29.34 8.15
C MET A 125 34.88 28.52 9.42
N THR A 126 35.56 29.11 10.39
CA THR A 126 35.81 28.51 11.70
C THR A 126 35.35 29.46 12.80
N ALA A 127 34.57 28.96 13.76
CA ALA A 127 34.25 29.64 14.99
C ALA A 127 34.66 28.75 16.17
N ASN A 128 35.70 29.17 16.89
CA ASN A 128 36.07 28.62 18.19
C ASN A 128 35.32 29.43 19.24
N VAL A 129 34.45 28.81 20.03
CA VAL A 129 33.52 29.54 20.89
C VAL A 129 33.69 29.12 22.34
N LEU A 130 33.76 30.12 23.22
CA LEU A 130 33.54 29.97 24.66
C LEU A 130 32.11 30.42 24.96
N CYS A 131 31.34 29.59 25.67
CA CYS A 131 30.06 29.97 26.22
C CYS A 131 30.02 29.86 27.74
N GLU A 132 29.61 30.93 28.40
CA GLU A 132 29.58 31.01 29.87
C GLU A 132 28.24 30.62 30.50
N ASN A 133 27.15 30.57 29.72
CA ASN A 133 25.81 30.29 30.20
C ASN A 133 25.01 29.34 29.28
N CYS A 134 25.68 28.36 28.68
CA CYS A 134 25.05 27.40 27.77
C CYS A 134 24.58 26.11 28.44
N ASN A 135 24.71 25.97 29.77
CA ASN A 135 24.16 24.80 30.47
C ASN A 135 22.64 24.88 30.59
N ASP A 136 22.08 26.08 30.72
CA ASP A 136 20.65 26.32 30.93
C ASP A 136 20.19 27.50 30.08
N TRP A 137 19.03 27.38 29.45
CA TRP A 137 18.44 28.44 28.63
C TRP A 137 16.92 28.45 28.73
N GLN A 138 16.29 29.49 28.18
CA GLN A 138 14.83 29.55 28.10
C GLN A 138 14.28 28.54 27.09
N GLY A 139 14.02 27.32 27.56
CA GLY A 139 13.46 26.25 26.74
C GLY A 139 13.96 24.86 27.12
N GLY A 140 15.13 24.77 27.75
CA GLY A 140 15.75 23.51 28.16
C GLY A 140 17.07 23.73 28.89
N SER A 141 17.75 22.62 29.15
CA SER A 141 19.06 22.57 29.77
C SER A 141 19.87 21.41 29.21
N MET A 142 21.17 21.43 29.48
CA MET A 142 22.12 20.40 29.09
C MET A 142 23.03 20.11 30.27
N ASP A 143 23.03 18.86 30.73
CA ASP A 143 23.93 18.39 31.78
C ASP A 143 25.30 18.00 31.19
N PRO A 144 26.39 18.71 31.51
CA PRO A 144 27.74 18.38 31.05
C PRO A 144 28.27 17.04 31.58
N LYS A 145 27.64 16.45 32.62
CA LYS A 145 27.97 15.12 33.12
C LYS A 145 27.40 13.99 32.26
N SER A 146 26.44 14.31 31.40
CA SER A 146 25.74 13.30 30.61
C SER A 146 26.66 12.66 29.56
N SER A 147 26.56 11.34 29.46
CA SER A 147 27.16 10.58 28.36
C SER A 147 26.37 10.65 27.05
N SER A 148 25.25 11.37 27.04
CA SER A 148 24.43 11.60 25.84
C SER A 148 23.72 12.95 25.94
N THR A 149 24.42 14.02 25.54
CA THR A 149 23.83 15.34 25.34
C THR A 149 23.28 15.48 23.93
N GLN A 150 22.09 16.06 23.79
CA GLN A 150 21.39 16.17 22.51
C GLN A 150 21.75 17.48 21.80
N TRP A 151 22.13 17.34 20.55
CA TRP A 151 22.49 18.43 19.65
C TRP A 151 21.78 18.26 18.32
N TYR A 152 21.67 19.35 17.58
CA TYR A 152 21.30 19.30 16.17
C TYR A 152 22.10 20.32 15.39
N TYR A 153 22.21 20.06 14.09
CA TYR A 153 22.85 20.97 13.16
C TYR A 153 21.89 21.32 12.02
N THR A 154 22.16 22.45 11.39
CA THR A 154 21.42 22.99 10.27
C THR A 154 22.38 23.69 9.33
N TYR A 155 22.09 23.73 8.03
CA TYR A 155 22.88 24.50 7.09
C TYR A 155 22.05 24.98 5.91
N ARG A 156 22.52 26.05 5.27
CA ARG A 156 21.93 26.59 4.05
C ARG A 156 23.01 26.84 3.01
N GLU A 157 22.77 26.35 1.82
CA GLU A 157 23.62 26.61 0.67
C GLU A 157 23.27 27.96 0.03
N GLY A 158 24.25 28.60 -0.59
CA GLY A 158 24.03 29.83 -1.36
C GLY A 158 25.08 30.90 -1.09
N SER A 159 24.84 32.10 -1.62
CA SER A 159 25.78 33.20 -1.51
C SER A 159 26.02 33.60 -0.03
N PRO A 160 27.28 33.87 0.36
CA PRO A 160 27.60 34.27 1.74
C PRO A 160 26.88 35.56 2.14
N ILE A 161 26.49 35.64 3.43
CA ILE A 161 25.72 36.78 3.96
C ILE A 161 26.58 38.06 4.01
N ASN A 162 27.86 37.97 4.37
CA ASN A 162 28.79 39.10 4.48
C ASN A 162 28.24 40.26 5.34
N SER A 163 27.86 39.94 6.58
CA SER A 163 27.30 40.89 7.54
C SER A 163 27.86 40.60 8.94
N ASP A 164 28.24 41.63 9.69
CA ASP A 164 28.62 41.54 11.11
C ASP A 164 27.40 41.64 12.05
N ASN A 165 26.20 41.84 11.51
CA ASN A 165 24.99 41.99 12.28
C ASN A 165 24.49 40.67 12.85
N VAL A 166 24.75 40.41 14.13
CA VAL A 166 24.28 39.21 14.85
C VAL A 166 22.75 39.01 14.85
N THR A 167 21.95 39.99 14.40
CA THR A 167 20.48 39.90 14.30
C THR A 167 19.97 39.69 12.88
N GLU A 168 20.87 39.49 11.90
CA GLU A 168 20.57 39.35 10.47
C GLU A 168 19.38 38.43 10.18
N PHE A 169 18.62 38.76 9.13
CA PHE A 169 17.57 37.88 8.66
C PHE A 169 18.18 36.62 8.03
N ILE A 170 17.73 35.45 8.45
CA ILE A 170 18.18 34.18 7.87
C ILE A 170 17.01 33.43 7.26
N GLN A 171 17.23 32.94 6.06
CA GLN A 171 16.30 32.06 5.38
C GLN A 171 16.37 30.65 5.98
N LYS A 172 15.33 29.85 5.77
CA LYS A 172 15.23 28.46 6.27
C LYS A 172 16.41 27.59 5.78
N HIS A 173 16.92 26.69 6.62
CA HIS A 173 17.95 25.72 6.22
C HIS A 173 17.47 24.78 5.11
N ASP A 174 18.42 24.30 4.31
CA ASP A 174 18.18 23.27 3.29
C ASP A 174 18.34 21.87 3.88
N GLY A 175 19.35 21.69 4.73
CA GLY A 175 19.64 20.43 5.44
C GLY A 175 19.70 20.61 6.95
N HIS A 176 19.43 19.52 7.67
CA HIS A 176 19.48 19.46 9.14
C HIS A 176 19.60 18.02 9.62
N GLY A 177 20.08 17.83 10.84
CA GLY A 177 20.18 16.51 11.46
C GLY A 177 20.45 16.59 12.95
N GLY A 178 20.27 15.45 13.63
CA GLY A 178 20.55 15.31 15.06
C GLY A 178 21.93 14.72 15.33
N ALA A 179 22.45 14.98 16.52
CA ALA A 179 23.66 14.38 17.04
C ALA A 179 23.55 14.17 18.56
N SER A 180 24.27 13.18 19.07
CA SER A 180 24.43 12.97 20.51
C SER A 180 25.92 13.02 20.85
N ALA A 181 26.28 13.81 21.85
CA ALA A 181 27.66 13.96 22.31
C ALA A 181 27.82 13.48 23.75
N ASP A 182 28.79 12.59 23.99
CA ASP A 182 29.21 12.20 25.33
C ASP A 182 30.15 13.27 25.89
N LEU A 183 29.62 14.12 26.77
CA LEU A 183 30.43 15.19 27.38
C LEU A 183 31.22 14.70 28.59
N SER A 184 30.86 13.55 29.18
CA SER A 184 31.61 12.94 30.29
C SER A 184 33.03 12.52 29.90
N HIS A 185 33.31 12.40 28.59
CA HIS A 185 34.63 12.11 28.04
C HIS A 185 35.22 13.25 27.18
N ALA A 186 34.54 14.41 27.10
CA ALA A 186 34.95 15.55 26.28
C ALA A 186 35.64 16.64 27.13
N GLU A 187 36.47 16.23 28.09
CA GLU A 187 37.09 17.15 29.05
C GLU A 187 38.31 17.88 28.46
N THR A 188 38.56 19.09 28.93
CA THR A 188 39.78 19.86 28.61
C THR A 188 40.27 20.67 29.80
N VAL A 189 41.57 20.95 29.83
CA VAL A 189 42.21 21.91 30.74
C VAL A 189 42.67 23.18 30.01
N SER A 190 42.49 23.24 28.68
CA SER A 190 42.86 24.39 27.87
C SER A 190 41.81 25.50 27.97
N THR A 191 42.25 26.75 27.88
CA THR A 191 41.37 27.93 27.71
C THR A 191 40.87 28.09 26.27
N ASN A 192 41.50 27.39 25.31
CA ASN A 192 41.04 27.25 23.95
C ASN A 192 41.40 25.85 23.44
N PRO A 193 40.50 24.86 23.55
CA PRO A 193 40.79 23.48 23.15
C PRO A 193 40.90 23.30 21.63
N PHE A 194 40.59 24.32 20.83
CA PHE A 194 40.45 24.20 19.38
C PHE A 194 41.60 24.80 18.57
N LEU A 195 42.51 25.55 19.19
CA LEU A 195 43.54 26.33 18.49
C LEU A 195 44.47 25.46 17.62
N THR A 196 44.81 24.26 18.11
CA THR A 196 45.65 23.29 17.39
C THR A 196 44.90 21.99 17.08
N TYR A 197 43.58 21.99 17.21
CA TYR A 197 42.74 20.81 17.01
C TYR A 197 42.20 20.74 15.59
N SER A 198 42.37 19.60 14.96
CA SER A 198 41.80 19.31 13.65
C SER A 198 40.71 18.23 13.76
N PRO A 199 39.43 18.58 13.58
CA PRO A 199 38.32 17.62 13.71
C PRO A 199 38.41 16.44 12.73
N ALA A 200 39.06 16.61 11.58
CA ALA A 200 39.23 15.57 10.58
C ALA A 200 40.24 14.47 10.99
N THR A 201 41.17 14.78 11.91
CA THR A 201 42.29 13.87 12.27
C THR A 201 42.37 13.54 13.75
N ASP A 202 41.94 14.46 14.62
CA ASP A 202 42.25 14.40 16.05
C ASP A 202 41.09 13.88 16.92
N SER A 203 39.93 13.67 16.31
CA SER A 203 38.70 13.21 16.95
C SER A 203 38.88 11.83 17.59
N SER A 204 38.64 11.74 18.90
CA SER A 204 38.71 10.49 19.67
C SER A 204 37.48 9.60 19.46
N TYR A 205 36.34 10.21 19.11
CA TYR A 205 35.08 9.55 18.81
C TYR A 205 34.34 10.35 17.74
N THR A 206 34.35 9.88 16.50
CA THR A 206 33.37 10.32 15.50
C THR A 206 32.07 9.59 15.84
N THR A 207 31.17 10.26 16.54
CA THR A 207 29.78 9.82 16.53
C THR A 207 29.27 10.15 15.14
N THR A 208 29.18 9.14 14.28
CA THR A 208 28.35 9.24 13.08
C THR A 208 27.01 9.72 13.59
N SER A 209 26.58 10.90 13.11
CA SER A 209 25.23 11.41 13.33
C SER A 209 24.29 10.23 13.23
N THR A 210 23.41 10.07 14.22
CA THR A 210 22.28 9.17 14.05
C THR A 210 21.55 9.74 12.85
N ASP A 211 21.83 9.16 11.68
CA ASP A 211 20.83 8.98 10.65
C ASP A 211 19.64 8.57 11.50
N GLY A 212 18.66 9.46 11.62
CA GLY A 212 17.33 8.98 11.94
C GLY A 212 17.14 7.95 10.85
N THR A 213 17.39 6.66 11.17
CA THR A 213 17.02 5.52 10.35
C THR A 213 15.74 5.97 9.72
N ARG A 214 15.67 6.09 8.39
CA ARG A 214 14.55 6.68 7.64
C ARG A 214 13.21 6.07 8.08
N VAL A 215 12.77 6.43 9.27
CA VAL A 215 11.40 6.50 9.72
C VAL A 215 11.03 7.76 8.98
N PRO A 216 10.24 7.63 7.90
CA PRO A 216 9.78 8.83 7.23
C PRO A 216 9.21 9.74 8.32
N ASP A 217 9.57 11.02 8.33
CA ASP A 217 8.99 12.00 9.24
C ASP A 217 7.50 11.66 9.38
N MET A 218 6.97 11.50 10.59
CA MET A 218 5.62 10.96 10.81
C MET A 218 4.55 11.48 9.81
N PRO A 219 4.55 12.77 9.39
CA PRO A 219 3.66 13.26 8.33
C PRO A 219 3.85 12.59 6.95
N ILE A 220 5.09 12.38 6.54
CA ILE A 220 5.46 11.68 5.29
C ILE A 220 5.04 10.21 5.38
N ALA A 221 5.29 9.55 6.52
CA ALA A 221 4.91 8.15 6.71
C ALA A 221 3.40 7.96 6.60
N HIS A 222 2.63 8.76 7.36
CA HIS A 222 1.17 8.81 7.30
C HIS A 222 0.68 9.06 5.86
N GLY A 223 1.18 10.14 5.24
CA GLY A 223 0.76 10.54 3.89
C GLY A 223 1.04 9.47 2.84
N LEU A 224 2.23 8.85 2.87
CA LEU A 224 2.63 7.83 1.92
C LEU A 224 1.79 6.55 2.06
N MET A 225 1.59 6.06 3.29
CA MET A 225 0.80 4.85 3.55
C MET A 225 -0.65 5.03 3.11
N ILE A 226 -1.27 6.17 3.47
CA ILE A 226 -2.66 6.46 3.10
C ILE A 226 -2.79 6.72 1.59
N ALA A 227 -1.85 7.44 0.96
CA ALA A 227 -1.89 7.68 -0.48
C ALA A 227 -1.76 6.40 -1.30
N ILE A 228 -0.83 5.50 -0.93
CA ILE A 228 -0.68 4.19 -1.57
C ILE A 228 -1.97 3.37 -1.43
N SER A 229 -2.56 3.33 -0.23
CA SER A 229 -3.80 2.59 -0.01
C SER A 229 -4.96 3.13 -0.85
N PHE A 230 -5.21 4.43 -0.85
CA PHE A 230 -6.43 5.01 -1.43
C PHE A 230 -6.33 5.37 -2.91
N ILE A 231 -5.15 5.67 -3.44
CA ILE A 231 -5.00 5.98 -4.88
C ILE A 231 -4.64 4.73 -5.68
N LEU A 232 -3.81 3.85 -5.12
CA LEU A 232 -3.29 2.71 -5.88
C LEU A 232 -4.00 1.42 -5.52
N LEU A 233 -3.90 0.98 -4.27
CA LEU A 233 -4.28 -0.39 -3.89
C LEU A 233 -5.79 -0.61 -3.89
N PHE A 234 -6.58 0.17 -3.13
CA PHE A 234 -8.04 0.00 -3.09
C PHE A 234 -8.68 0.10 -4.48
N PRO A 235 -8.37 1.13 -5.32
CA PRO A 235 -8.91 1.21 -6.67
C PRO A 235 -8.48 0.04 -7.56
N SER A 236 -7.20 -0.34 -7.54
CA SER A 236 -6.70 -1.44 -8.40
C SER A 236 -7.31 -2.78 -8.02
N LEU A 237 -7.43 -3.08 -6.72
CA LEU A 237 -8.01 -4.35 -6.24
C LEU A 237 -9.51 -4.46 -6.48
N ALA A 238 -10.22 -3.34 -6.61
CA ALA A 238 -11.59 -3.31 -7.06
C ALA A 238 -11.71 -3.47 -8.60
N LEU A 239 -10.75 -2.94 -9.38
CA LEU A 239 -10.68 -3.17 -10.84
C LEU A 239 -10.34 -4.61 -11.21
N VAL A 240 -9.53 -5.32 -10.42
CA VAL A 240 -9.19 -6.73 -10.66
C VAL A 240 -10.43 -7.63 -10.71
N VAL A 241 -11.50 -7.28 -10.00
CA VAL A 241 -12.79 -8.02 -10.03
C VAL A 241 -13.48 -7.94 -11.40
N LEU A 242 -13.13 -6.94 -12.20
CA LEU A 242 -13.72 -6.68 -13.52
C LEU A 242 -12.94 -7.31 -14.66
N LEU A 243 -11.71 -7.75 -14.40
CA LEU A 243 -10.87 -8.38 -15.40
C LEU A 243 -11.36 -9.81 -15.69
N PRO A 244 -11.46 -10.23 -16.97
CA PRO A 244 -11.99 -11.53 -17.37
C PRO A 244 -10.99 -12.69 -17.14
N TYR A 245 -10.23 -12.65 -16.05
CA TYR A 245 -9.28 -13.70 -15.71
C TYR A 245 -9.98 -14.86 -14.99
N ALA A 246 -9.65 -16.10 -15.38
CA ALA A 246 -10.17 -17.33 -14.78
C ALA A 246 -9.53 -17.64 -13.41
N ILE A 247 -9.51 -16.66 -12.52
CA ILE A 247 -8.96 -16.77 -11.17
C ILE A 247 -10.12 -16.81 -10.18
N SER A 248 -9.97 -17.56 -9.09
CA SER A 248 -10.92 -17.50 -7.98
C SER A 248 -10.84 -16.11 -7.33
N ILE A 249 -11.72 -15.19 -7.75
CA ILE A 249 -11.73 -13.79 -7.32
C ILE A 249 -11.62 -13.64 -5.79
N PRO A 250 -12.38 -14.38 -4.96
CA PRO A 250 -12.27 -14.24 -3.50
C PRO A 250 -10.89 -14.63 -2.94
N LYS A 251 -10.20 -15.60 -3.54
CA LYS A 251 -8.88 -16.07 -3.07
C LYS A 251 -7.76 -15.07 -3.32
N VAL A 252 -7.94 -14.13 -4.25
CA VAL A 252 -6.96 -13.08 -4.55
C VAL A 252 -7.41 -11.75 -3.95
N HIS A 253 -8.68 -11.39 -4.11
CA HIS A 253 -9.21 -10.13 -3.62
C HIS A 253 -9.18 -10.04 -2.09
N ALA A 254 -9.60 -11.08 -1.36
CA ALA A 254 -9.69 -10.99 0.10
C ALA A 254 -8.32 -10.80 0.79
N PRO A 255 -7.25 -11.58 0.48
CA PRO A 255 -5.95 -11.36 1.12
C PRO A 255 -5.34 -9.99 0.80
N LEU A 256 -5.42 -9.54 -0.45
CA LEU A 256 -4.87 -8.25 -0.85
C LEU A 256 -5.66 -7.08 -0.26
N GLN A 257 -6.98 -7.22 -0.11
CA GLN A 257 -7.81 -6.23 0.60
C GLN A 257 -7.48 -6.17 2.09
N ILE A 258 -7.26 -7.32 2.75
CA ILE A 258 -6.83 -7.36 4.15
C ILE A 258 -5.48 -6.67 4.32
N LEU A 259 -4.52 -6.93 3.43
CA LEU A 259 -3.21 -6.27 3.46
C LEU A 259 -3.33 -4.75 3.26
N THR A 260 -4.15 -4.32 2.30
CA THR A 260 -4.39 -2.90 2.02
C THR A 260 -5.07 -2.21 3.20
N LEU A 261 -6.04 -2.88 3.83
CA LEU A 261 -6.72 -2.38 5.01
C LEU A 261 -5.76 -2.26 6.20
N ALA A 262 -4.88 -3.24 6.40
CA ALA A 262 -3.84 -3.16 7.43
C ALA A 262 -2.92 -1.95 7.22
N LEU A 263 -2.47 -1.72 5.98
CA LEU A 263 -1.68 -0.53 5.63
C LEU A 263 -2.45 0.78 5.91
N ALA A 264 -3.75 0.82 5.59
CA ALA A 264 -4.59 1.99 5.86
C ALA A 264 -4.79 2.23 7.37
N ILE A 265 -4.95 1.18 8.17
CA ILE A 265 -5.05 1.26 9.64
C ILE A 265 -3.74 1.78 10.22
N SER A 266 -2.59 1.20 9.84
CA SER A 266 -1.30 1.68 10.32
C SER A 266 -1.03 3.13 9.92
N GLY A 267 -1.46 3.55 8.72
CA GLY A 267 -1.39 4.94 8.30
C GLY A 267 -2.29 5.84 9.17
N MET A 268 -3.49 5.37 9.52
CA MET A 268 -4.39 6.07 10.42
C MET A 268 -3.81 6.23 11.84
N ASP A 269 -3.20 5.19 12.39
CA ASP A 269 -2.61 5.25 13.74
C ASP A 269 -1.54 6.36 13.84
N VAL A 270 -0.65 6.45 12.84
CA VAL A 270 0.32 7.55 12.74
C VAL A 270 -0.38 8.91 12.58
N GLY A 271 -1.47 8.97 11.81
CA GLY A 271 -2.27 10.17 11.63
C GLY A 271 -2.95 10.67 12.90
N LEU A 272 -3.49 9.76 13.72
CA LEU A 272 -4.09 10.06 15.02
C LEU A 272 -3.05 10.60 15.99
N GLN A 273 -1.86 9.99 16.02
CA GLN A 273 -0.75 10.49 16.83
C GLN A 273 -0.42 11.95 16.47
N LEU A 274 -0.23 12.23 15.17
CA LEU A 274 0.02 13.59 14.68
C LEU A 274 -1.11 14.57 15.01
N ALA A 275 -2.36 14.14 14.88
CA ALA A 275 -3.52 14.99 15.11
C ALA A 275 -3.70 15.32 16.61
N VAL A 276 -3.35 14.40 17.51
CA VAL A 276 -3.33 14.66 18.95
C VAL A 276 -2.17 15.57 19.33
N GLU A 277 -0.95 15.25 18.90
CA GLU A 277 0.26 16.02 19.22
C GLU A 277 0.19 17.47 18.74
N LYS A 278 -0.38 17.70 17.54
CA LYS A 278 -0.52 19.03 16.94
C LYS A 278 -1.87 19.70 17.22
N ASN A 279 -2.71 19.06 18.04
CA ASN A 279 -4.04 19.58 18.40
C ASN A 279 -4.95 19.86 17.19
N LEU A 280 -4.89 18.99 16.17
CA LEU A 280 -5.58 19.12 14.89
C LEU A 280 -6.86 18.28 14.79
N MET A 281 -7.26 17.57 15.85
CA MET A 281 -8.40 16.61 15.83
C MET A 281 -9.74 17.21 15.35
N MET A 282 -9.93 18.52 15.51
CA MET A 282 -11.16 19.21 15.09
C MET A 282 -11.15 19.65 13.62
N ASN A 283 -10.07 19.40 12.88
CA ASN A 283 -10.01 19.68 11.44
C ASN A 283 -10.82 18.65 10.64
N SER A 284 -11.26 19.05 9.45
CA SER A 284 -12.03 18.17 8.56
C SER A 284 -11.28 16.89 8.17
N HIS A 285 -9.96 16.98 7.96
CA HIS A 285 -9.16 15.84 7.50
C HIS A 285 -9.13 14.65 8.50
N PRO A 286 -8.79 14.85 9.80
CA PRO A 286 -8.88 13.77 10.79
C PRO A 286 -10.30 13.22 10.97
N ILE A 287 -11.32 14.09 11.02
CA ILE A 287 -12.72 13.67 11.21
C ILE A 287 -13.18 12.77 10.06
N ILE A 288 -12.98 13.20 8.81
CA ILE A 288 -13.35 12.43 7.63
C ILE A 288 -12.52 11.14 7.55
N GLY A 289 -11.22 11.23 7.84
CA GLY A 289 -10.32 10.06 7.87
C GLY A 289 -10.83 8.98 8.82
N ILE A 290 -11.26 9.35 10.03
CA ILE A 290 -11.76 8.41 11.05
C ILE A 290 -13.01 7.72 10.56
N ILE A 291 -13.95 8.49 10.02
CA ILE A 291 -15.20 7.94 9.47
C ILE A 291 -14.88 6.93 8.34
N VAL A 292 -14.02 7.30 7.39
CA VAL A 292 -13.67 6.44 6.25
C VAL A 292 -13.01 5.13 6.71
N VAL A 293 -11.99 5.19 7.57
CA VAL A 293 -11.24 4.00 8.01
C VAL A 293 -12.09 3.10 8.91
N VAL A 294 -12.95 3.66 9.78
CA VAL A 294 -13.88 2.87 10.60
C VAL A 294 -14.91 2.15 9.73
N LEU A 295 -15.49 2.83 8.74
CA LEU A 295 -16.43 2.22 7.81
C LEU A 295 -15.78 1.11 6.97
N LEU A 296 -14.55 1.31 6.51
CA LEU A 296 -13.80 0.30 5.75
C LEU A 296 -13.32 -0.87 6.61
N THR A 297 -13.04 -0.65 7.89
CA THR A 297 -12.56 -1.72 8.79
C THR A 297 -13.70 -2.59 9.30
N LEU A 298 -14.84 -1.99 9.66
CA LEU A 298 -15.94 -2.71 10.30
C LEU A 298 -17.01 -3.17 9.30
N PHE A 299 -17.47 -2.26 8.43
CA PHE A 299 -18.66 -2.51 7.63
C PHE A 299 -18.34 -3.15 6.28
N GLN A 300 -17.29 -2.69 5.59
CA GLN A 300 -16.92 -3.23 4.27
C GLN A 300 -16.66 -4.76 4.30
N PRO A 301 -15.90 -5.33 5.27
CA PRO A 301 -15.65 -6.77 5.34
C PRO A 301 -16.89 -7.55 5.79
N ALA A 302 -17.68 -7.01 6.73
CA ALA A 302 -18.91 -7.63 7.20
C ALA A 302 -19.91 -7.82 6.06
N VAL A 303 -20.18 -6.76 5.29
CA VAL A 303 -21.09 -6.82 4.14
C VAL A 303 -20.54 -7.76 3.05
N GLY A 304 -19.23 -7.75 2.82
CA GLY A 304 -18.57 -8.69 1.89
C GLY A 304 -18.71 -10.15 2.32
N PHE A 305 -18.55 -10.44 3.61
CA PHE A 305 -18.74 -11.78 4.18
C PHE A 305 -20.18 -12.27 4.04
N PHE A 306 -21.18 -11.43 4.36
CA PHE A 306 -22.59 -11.78 4.19
C PHE A 306 -22.94 -12.04 2.73
N GLN A 307 -22.43 -11.24 1.80
CA GLN A 307 -22.59 -11.50 0.38
C GLN A 307 -21.93 -12.81 -0.06
N HIS A 308 -20.72 -13.11 0.41
CA HIS A 308 -20.04 -14.36 0.07
C HIS A 308 -20.81 -15.58 0.60
N ARG A 309 -21.32 -15.50 1.84
CA ARG A 309 -22.16 -16.55 2.43
C ARG A 309 -23.45 -16.75 1.65
N HIS A 310 -24.13 -15.68 1.25
CA HIS A 310 -25.33 -15.77 0.42
C HIS A 310 -25.05 -16.38 -0.94
N LEU A 311 -23.96 -15.96 -1.61
CA LEU A 311 -23.57 -16.53 -2.91
C LEU A 311 -23.31 -18.03 -2.82
N ARG A 312 -22.68 -18.51 -1.74
CA ARG A 312 -22.45 -19.95 -1.52
C ARG A 312 -23.71 -20.75 -1.21
N ARG A 313 -24.75 -20.12 -0.65
CA ARG A 313 -26.01 -20.79 -0.29
C ARG A 313 -27.02 -20.77 -1.43
N ASP A 314 -27.21 -19.60 -2.04
CA ASP A 314 -28.35 -19.31 -2.91
C ASP A 314 -27.92 -19.04 -4.38
N GLY A 315 -26.61 -19.02 -4.67
CA GLY A 315 -26.07 -18.91 -6.04
C GLY A 315 -26.20 -17.53 -6.70
N GLY A 316 -26.67 -16.52 -5.96
CA GLY A 316 -27.01 -15.19 -6.48
C GLY A 316 -26.33 -13.99 -5.80
N LYS A 317 -26.62 -12.79 -6.31
CA LYS A 317 -26.27 -11.51 -5.68
C LYS A 317 -27.37 -11.12 -4.69
N SER A 318 -27.01 -10.83 -3.44
CA SER A 318 -27.94 -10.22 -2.47
C SER A 318 -27.84 -8.69 -2.50
N VAL A 319 -28.70 -8.04 -1.72
CA VAL A 319 -28.58 -6.61 -1.37
C VAL A 319 -27.19 -6.27 -0.82
N PHE A 320 -26.55 -7.20 -0.08
CA PHE A 320 -25.19 -7.02 0.43
C PHE A 320 -24.15 -6.89 -0.68
N ALA A 321 -24.36 -7.48 -1.87
CA ALA A 321 -23.47 -7.26 -3.03
C ALA A 321 -23.45 -5.80 -3.48
N TYR A 322 -24.64 -5.18 -3.53
CA TYR A 322 -24.79 -3.79 -3.92
C TYR A 322 -24.26 -2.86 -2.84
N ALA A 323 -24.58 -3.13 -1.57
CA ALA A 323 -24.09 -2.37 -0.44
C ALA A 323 -22.55 -2.40 -0.35
N HIS A 324 -21.90 -3.57 -0.46
CA HIS A 324 -20.45 -3.69 -0.44
C HIS A 324 -19.78 -2.88 -1.56
N ARG A 325 -20.34 -2.94 -2.77
CA ARG A 325 -19.81 -2.22 -3.93
C ARG A 325 -19.95 -0.71 -3.79
N TRP A 326 -21.13 -0.21 -3.42
CA TRP A 326 -21.38 1.23 -3.30
C TRP A 326 -20.69 1.84 -2.08
N LEU A 327 -20.64 1.12 -0.95
CA LEU A 327 -19.85 1.53 0.21
C LEU A 327 -18.37 1.67 -0.17
N GLY A 328 -17.79 0.64 -0.80
CA GLY A 328 -16.40 0.68 -1.25
C GLY A 328 -16.10 1.85 -2.20
N ARG A 329 -16.95 2.06 -3.22
CA ARG A 329 -16.82 3.19 -4.16
C ARG A 329 -16.86 4.54 -3.46
N SER A 330 -17.83 4.71 -2.56
CA SER A 330 -18.00 5.97 -1.81
C SER A 330 -16.79 6.25 -0.91
N MET A 331 -16.26 5.21 -0.24
CA MET A 331 -15.10 5.35 0.64
C MET A 331 -13.79 5.61 -0.12
N ILE A 332 -13.62 5.04 -1.33
CA ILE A 332 -12.48 5.38 -2.19
C ILE A 332 -12.52 6.86 -2.55
N ILE A 333 -13.66 7.36 -3.04
CA ILE A 333 -13.82 8.78 -3.42
C ILE A 333 -13.58 9.70 -2.22
N LEU A 334 -14.23 9.43 -1.09
CA LEU A 334 -14.05 10.22 0.13
C LEU A 334 -12.61 10.17 0.63
N GLY A 335 -11.96 9.01 0.59
CA GLY A 335 -10.55 8.86 0.98
C GLY A 335 -9.59 9.63 0.08
N THR A 336 -9.82 9.65 -1.24
CA THR A 336 -9.03 10.47 -2.17
C THR A 336 -9.22 11.97 -1.91
N ILE A 337 -10.47 12.43 -1.71
CA ILE A 337 -10.73 13.83 -1.34
C ILE A 337 -10.05 14.16 -0.01
N ASN A 338 -10.14 13.24 0.96
CA ASN A 338 -9.53 13.42 2.27
C ASN A 338 -8.00 13.50 2.20
N GLY A 339 -7.35 12.74 1.32
CA GLY A 339 -5.91 12.86 1.08
C GLY A 339 -5.52 14.25 0.58
N GLY A 340 -6.31 14.84 -0.31
CA GLY A 340 -6.15 16.24 -0.73
C GLY A 340 -6.29 17.24 0.44
N LEU A 341 -7.29 17.03 1.31
CA LEU A 341 -7.43 17.81 2.55
C LEU A 341 -6.22 17.64 3.49
N GLY A 342 -5.59 16.47 3.51
CA GLY A 342 -4.36 16.19 4.26
C GLY A 342 -3.19 17.04 3.77
N PHE A 343 -2.99 17.15 2.46
CA PHE A 343 -1.99 18.05 1.87
C PHE A 343 -2.27 19.52 2.21
N HIS A 344 -3.54 19.93 2.17
CA HIS A 344 -3.93 21.29 2.56
C HIS A 344 -3.63 21.56 4.04
N LEU A 345 -3.98 20.63 4.93
CA LEU A 345 -3.73 20.73 6.38
C LEU A 345 -2.23 20.73 6.71
N ALA A 346 -1.42 19.95 5.99
CA ALA A 346 0.02 19.91 6.17
C ALA A 346 0.74 21.16 5.63
N GLY A 347 0.07 21.95 4.80
CA GLY A 347 0.63 23.11 4.10
C GLY A 347 1.50 22.69 2.91
N ILE A 348 0.96 22.87 1.70
CA ILE A 348 1.65 22.50 0.46
C ILE A 348 2.97 23.29 0.34
N GLY A 349 4.06 22.57 0.10
CA GLY A 349 5.42 23.14 0.03
C GLY A 349 6.23 23.00 1.31
N ASN A 350 5.64 22.50 2.40
CA ASN A 350 6.38 22.13 3.60
C ASN A 350 7.15 20.80 3.42
N PRO A 351 8.21 20.52 4.21
CA PRO A 351 8.97 19.27 4.10
C PRO A 351 8.12 18.00 4.21
N GLY A 352 7.07 18.02 5.05
CA GLY A 352 6.13 16.90 5.19
C GLY A 352 5.06 16.79 4.09
N ALA A 353 4.94 17.80 3.22
CA ALA A 353 3.98 17.88 2.13
C ALA A 353 4.55 18.67 0.94
N PRO A 354 5.65 18.20 0.33
CA PRO A 354 6.30 18.94 -0.75
C PRO A 354 5.37 19.09 -1.94
N GLN A 355 5.49 20.21 -2.65
CA GLN A 355 4.60 20.50 -3.79
C GLN A 355 4.68 19.42 -4.88
N SER A 356 5.85 18.82 -5.08
CA SER A 356 6.04 17.69 -5.99
C SER A 356 5.21 16.47 -5.61
N ALA A 357 5.07 16.15 -4.31
CA ALA A 357 4.25 15.04 -3.85
C ALA A 357 2.76 15.29 -4.08
N MET A 358 2.28 16.52 -3.88
CA MET A 358 0.88 16.89 -4.17
C MET A 358 0.59 16.77 -5.68
N ILE A 359 1.50 17.25 -6.52
CA ILE A 359 1.37 17.13 -7.99
C ILE A 359 1.32 15.65 -8.40
N ALA A 360 2.24 14.83 -7.90
CA ALA A 360 2.26 13.40 -8.16
C ALA A 360 0.96 12.70 -7.69
N TYR A 361 0.51 13.01 -6.46
CA TYR A 361 -0.75 12.52 -5.91
C TYR A 361 -1.92 12.84 -6.84
N SER A 362 -2.02 14.10 -7.31
CA SER A 362 -3.12 14.58 -8.15
C SER A 362 -3.11 13.93 -9.53
N ILE A 363 -1.94 13.77 -10.15
CA ILE A 363 -1.79 13.10 -11.45
C ILE A 363 -2.24 11.64 -11.35
N ILE A 364 -1.73 10.90 -10.35
CA ILE A 364 -2.05 9.48 -10.19
C ILE A 364 -3.54 9.30 -9.87
N ALA A 365 -4.09 10.11 -8.95
CA ALA A 365 -5.51 10.09 -8.62
C ALA A 365 -6.38 10.39 -9.85
N GLY A 366 -5.98 11.36 -10.68
CA GLY A 366 -6.65 11.67 -11.95
C GLY A 366 -6.62 10.52 -12.94
N VAL A 367 -5.46 9.90 -13.16
CA VAL A 367 -5.30 8.75 -14.08
C VAL A 367 -6.13 7.55 -13.63
N VAL A 368 -6.07 7.20 -12.34
CA VAL A 368 -6.85 6.09 -11.78
C VAL A 368 -8.35 6.40 -11.82
N GLY A 369 -8.74 7.64 -11.53
CA GLY A 369 -10.12 8.11 -11.63
C GLY A 369 -10.66 8.02 -13.06
N LEU A 370 -9.87 8.43 -14.06
CA LEU A 370 -10.22 8.30 -15.47
C LEU A 370 -10.36 6.83 -15.90
N ALA A 371 -9.52 5.93 -15.40
CA ALA A 371 -9.68 4.49 -15.64
C ALA A 371 -11.02 3.97 -15.08
N TYR A 372 -11.44 4.45 -13.92
CA TYR A 372 -12.74 4.14 -13.31
C TYR A 372 -13.93 4.74 -14.09
N LEU A 373 -13.79 5.94 -14.65
CA LEU A 373 -14.84 6.59 -15.44
C LEU A 373 -14.94 6.04 -16.87
N GLY A 374 -13.81 5.65 -17.48
CA GLY A 374 -13.78 5.01 -18.80
C GLY A 374 -14.56 3.69 -18.85
N GLU A 375 -14.65 2.99 -17.72
CA GLU A 375 -15.54 1.84 -17.55
C GLU A 375 -17.03 2.24 -17.55
N SER A 376 -17.34 3.41 -16.96
CA SER A 376 -18.71 3.93 -16.86
C SER A 376 -19.22 4.45 -18.21
N ALA A 377 -18.33 4.89 -19.11
CA ALA A 377 -18.65 5.42 -20.44
C ALA A 377 -18.46 4.42 -21.59
N GLY A 378 -17.78 3.29 -21.35
CA GLY A 378 -17.44 2.28 -22.36
C GLY A 378 -18.33 1.02 -22.36
N GLY A 379 -19.32 0.93 -21.47
CA GLY A 379 -20.34 -0.10 -21.55
C GLY A 379 -21.38 0.30 -22.62
N PRO A 380 -21.58 -0.46 -23.71
CA PRO A 380 -22.68 -0.17 -24.62
C PRO A 380 -23.99 -0.16 -23.83
N ASP A 381 -24.72 0.94 -23.95
CA ASP A 381 -26.11 1.10 -23.52
C ASP A 381 -26.94 -0.09 -23.99
N TYR A 382 -27.22 -1.02 -23.09
CA TYR A 382 -28.28 -2.01 -23.27
C TYR A 382 -29.03 -2.31 -21.98
N LEU A 383 -29.20 -1.35 -21.07
CA LEU A 383 -30.10 -1.53 -19.92
C LEU A 383 -30.79 -0.23 -19.51
N THR A 384 -31.64 0.29 -20.40
CA THR A 384 -32.77 1.16 -20.04
C THR A 384 -33.98 0.81 -20.91
N SER A 385 -34.46 -0.43 -20.78
CA SER A 385 -35.84 -0.81 -21.11
C SER A 385 -36.11 -2.24 -20.63
N HIS A 386 -36.57 -2.39 -19.38
CA HIS A 386 -37.82 -3.09 -19.11
C HIS A 386 -38.19 -2.97 -17.63
N ASP A 387 -39.29 -2.26 -17.42
CA ASP A 387 -40.27 -2.33 -16.35
C ASP A 387 -39.93 -3.06 -15.04
N ASP A 388 -40.04 -2.27 -13.98
CA ASP A 388 -40.56 -2.71 -12.70
C ASP A 388 -41.91 -3.44 -12.90
N THR A 389 -41.93 -4.75 -12.65
CA THR A 389 -43.04 -5.49 -12.00
C THR A 389 -42.78 -6.99 -12.09
N ALA A 390 -42.00 -7.52 -11.14
CA ALA A 390 -41.99 -8.95 -10.84
C ALA A 390 -42.43 -9.16 -9.40
N VAL A 391 -43.74 -9.23 -9.24
CA VAL A 391 -44.41 -9.86 -8.11
C VAL A 391 -43.80 -11.24 -7.87
N PHE A 392 -43.39 -11.51 -6.63
CA PHE A 392 -42.92 -12.81 -6.15
C PHE A 392 -43.91 -13.93 -6.54
N PRO A 393 -43.45 -15.11 -7.01
CA PRO A 393 -44.24 -16.32 -6.84
C PRO A 393 -44.03 -16.85 -5.40
N PRO A 394 -45.09 -17.35 -4.73
CA PRO A 394 -44.98 -17.85 -3.38
C PRO A 394 -44.25 -19.20 -3.33
N ARG A 395 -43.61 -19.44 -2.18
CA ARG A 395 -43.06 -20.71 -1.75
C ARG A 395 -44.14 -21.81 -1.83
N PRO A 396 -43.88 -23.01 -2.39
CA PRO A 396 -44.84 -24.10 -2.31
C PRO A 396 -44.79 -24.71 -0.90
N LEU A 397 -45.90 -24.61 -0.18
CA LEU A 397 -46.30 -25.58 0.84
C LEU A 397 -47.17 -26.62 0.13
N THR A 398 -46.87 -27.91 0.27
CA THR A 398 -47.86 -28.99 0.40
C THR A 398 -47.14 -30.25 0.89
N LEU A 399 -47.44 -30.76 2.08
CA LEU A 399 -48.58 -31.63 2.44
C LEU A 399 -48.52 -33.00 1.76
N GLU A 400 -48.44 -34.03 2.59
CA GLU A 400 -48.65 -35.43 2.23
C GLU A 400 -50.05 -35.65 1.62
N SER A 401 -50.11 -36.41 0.53
CA SER A 401 -51.24 -37.28 0.19
C SER A 401 -50.84 -38.17 -1.00
N GLY A 402 -50.97 -39.49 -0.84
CA GLY A 402 -50.50 -40.49 -1.79
C GLY A 402 -51.30 -40.64 -3.08
N GLY A 403 -50.70 -41.37 -4.03
CA GLY A 403 -51.40 -41.99 -5.17
C GLY A 403 -50.71 -41.87 -6.53
N ARG A 404 -50.09 -42.97 -6.98
CA ARG A 404 -49.56 -43.29 -8.33
C ARG A 404 -48.39 -42.45 -8.87
N LYS A 405 -47.18 -42.92 -8.58
CA LYS A 405 -45.95 -42.60 -9.33
C LYS A 405 -46.08 -43.06 -10.79
N ALA A 406 -46.35 -42.13 -11.70
CA ALA A 406 -45.64 -42.15 -12.98
C ALA A 406 -44.22 -41.70 -12.65
N ASP A 407 -43.21 -42.51 -12.98
CA ASP A 407 -41.81 -42.19 -12.78
C ASP A 407 -41.42 -41.04 -13.73
N LEU A 408 -41.76 -39.81 -13.35
CA LEU A 408 -41.22 -38.59 -13.94
C LEU A 408 -39.75 -38.54 -13.52
N THR A 409 -38.91 -39.27 -14.26
CA THR A 409 -37.47 -39.14 -14.12
C THR A 409 -37.09 -37.71 -14.47
N MET A 410 -36.78 -36.92 -13.44
CA MET A 410 -36.26 -35.57 -13.61
C MET A 410 -34.91 -35.69 -14.32
N LEU A 411 -34.85 -35.21 -15.56
CA LEU A 411 -33.62 -35.09 -16.32
C LEU A 411 -33.17 -33.64 -16.27
N TYR A 412 -31.86 -33.43 -16.34
CA TYR A 412 -31.24 -32.12 -16.47
C TYR A 412 -30.52 -32.05 -17.80
N ASN A 413 -30.51 -30.90 -18.46
CA ASN A 413 -29.81 -30.71 -19.72
C ASN A 413 -29.04 -29.39 -19.81
N ALA A 414 -28.11 -29.31 -20.76
CA ALA A 414 -27.42 -28.08 -21.13
C ALA A 414 -27.09 -28.04 -22.63
N LEU A 415 -26.97 -26.84 -23.18
CA LEU A 415 -26.62 -26.61 -24.59
C LEU A 415 -25.41 -25.69 -24.68
N ILE A 416 -24.43 -26.09 -25.48
CA ILE A 416 -23.19 -25.36 -25.71
C ILE A 416 -23.00 -25.13 -27.20
N ARG A 417 -22.60 -23.92 -27.56
CA ARG A 417 -22.14 -23.55 -28.90
C ARG A 417 -20.66 -23.19 -28.86
N THR A 418 -19.94 -23.56 -29.90
CA THR A 418 -18.55 -23.15 -30.13
C THR A 418 -18.40 -22.76 -31.61
N HIS A 419 -17.25 -22.19 -31.97
CA HIS A 419 -16.95 -21.89 -33.36
C HIS A 419 -16.88 -23.18 -34.21
N HIS A 420 -16.08 -24.17 -33.82
CA HIS A 420 -16.00 -25.50 -34.45
C HIS A 420 -15.45 -26.54 -33.46
N ILE A 421 -15.62 -27.83 -33.78
CA ILE A 421 -15.12 -28.94 -32.95
C ILE A 421 -14.38 -29.94 -33.85
N THR A 422 -13.08 -29.76 -34.03
CA THR A 422 -12.26 -30.52 -34.99
C THR A 422 -11.18 -31.39 -34.32
N SER A 423 -10.81 -31.10 -33.07
CA SER A 423 -9.73 -31.81 -32.38
C SER A 423 -10.18 -33.19 -31.88
N ARG A 424 -9.72 -34.26 -32.53
CA ARG A 424 -10.00 -35.65 -32.10
C ARG A 424 -9.55 -35.95 -30.67
N LYS A 425 -8.44 -35.34 -30.21
CA LYS A 425 -7.97 -35.46 -28.82
C LYS A 425 -8.97 -34.88 -27.82
N LYS A 426 -9.54 -33.70 -28.14
CA LYS A 426 -10.56 -33.07 -27.27
C LYS A 426 -11.87 -33.87 -27.29
N VAL A 427 -12.26 -34.42 -28.45
CA VAL A 427 -13.43 -35.31 -28.55
C VAL A 427 -13.26 -36.58 -27.73
N ALA A 428 -12.08 -37.20 -27.75
CA ALA A 428 -11.78 -38.37 -26.91
C ALA A 428 -11.90 -38.04 -25.41
N ALA A 429 -11.41 -36.86 -24.98
CA ALA A 429 -11.57 -36.40 -23.61
C ALA A 429 -13.05 -36.18 -23.22
N LEU A 430 -13.86 -35.62 -24.12
CA LEU A 430 -15.31 -35.47 -23.90
C LEU A 430 -16.03 -36.81 -23.80
N LYS A 431 -15.63 -37.80 -24.60
CA LYS A 431 -16.19 -39.15 -24.55
C LYS A 431 -15.86 -39.84 -23.22
N GLN A 432 -14.62 -39.74 -22.77
CA GLN A 432 -14.21 -40.24 -21.46
C GLN A 432 -14.98 -39.56 -20.32
N ALA A 433 -15.16 -38.23 -20.39
CA ALA A 433 -15.92 -37.48 -19.40
C ALA A 433 -17.40 -37.87 -19.37
N ALA A 434 -18.03 -38.13 -20.52
CA ALA A 434 -19.43 -38.53 -20.59
C ALA A 434 -19.65 -39.88 -19.89
N SER A 435 -18.76 -40.85 -20.12
CA SER A 435 -18.79 -42.13 -19.42
C SER A 435 -18.48 -41.98 -17.92
N ALA A 436 -17.49 -41.16 -17.54
CA ALA A 436 -17.10 -40.98 -16.14
C ALA A 436 -18.18 -40.29 -15.29
N HIS A 437 -18.93 -39.36 -15.87
CA HIS A 437 -20.01 -38.64 -15.19
C HIS A 437 -21.39 -39.26 -15.42
N ASN A 438 -21.47 -40.43 -16.06
CA ASN A 438 -22.72 -41.14 -16.34
C ASN A 438 -23.78 -40.24 -17.00
N CYS A 439 -23.37 -39.45 -17.99
CA CYS A 439 -24.27 -38.58 -18.75
C CYS A 439 -24.26 -38.92 -20.24
N PHE A 440 -25.37 -38.64 -20.91
CA PHE A 440 -25.43 -38.70 -22.37
C PHE A 440 -25.01 -37.36 -22.94
N ALA A 441 -24.13 -37.36 -23.96
CA ALA A 441 -23.73 -36.17 -24.68
C ALA A 441 -23.83 -36.38 -26.21
N LEU A 442 -24.31 -35.37 -26.92
CA LEU A 442 -24.35 -35.33 -28.37
C LEU A 442 -23.47 -34.18 -28.88
N LEU A 443 -22.63 -34.47 -29.88
CA LEU A 443 -21.65 -33.54 -30.42
C LEU A 443 -21.84 -33.35 -31.92
N ARG A 444 -21.87 -32.11 -32.38
CA ARG A 444 -21.68 -31.80 -33.80
C ARG A 444 -20.22 -31.43 -34.05
N SER A 445 -19.45 -32.33 -34.68
CA SER A 445 -18.02 -32.14 -34.97
C SER A 445 -17.76 -31.75 -36.44
N GLY A 446 -16.54 -31.31 -36.75
CA GLY A 446 -16.06 -31.00 -38.11
C GLY A 446 -16.33 -29.58 -38.61
N GLY A 447 -17.55 -29.07 -38.52
CA GLY A 447 -17.93 -27.77 -39.11
C GLY A 447 -18.27 -26.65 -38.12
N ILE A 448 -18.65 -25.49 -38.67
CA ILE A 448 -19.18 -24.32 -37.95
C ILE A 448 -20.72 -24.34 -38.06
N PRO A 449 -21.48 -24.06 -36.98
CA PRO A 449 -21.01 -23.97 -35.60
C PRO A 449 -20.70 -25.35 -35.01
N GLY A 450 -19.85 -25.41 -34.00
CA GLY A 450 -19.76 -26.57 -33.11
C GLY A 450 -20.92 -26.54 -32.12
N ILE A 451 -21.57 -27.69 -31.89
CA ILE A 451 -22.75 -27.79 -31.02
C ILE A 451 -22.55 -28.97 -30.07
N MET A 452 -22.85 -28.78 -28.78
CA MET A 452 -22.86 -29.86 -27.80
C MET A 452 -24.14 -29.82 -26.98
N TYR A 453 -24.77 -30.98 -26.82
CA TYR A 453 -25.89 -31.22 -25.93
C TYR A 453 -25.48 -32.25 -24.88
N VAL A 454 -25.94 -32.09 -23.65
CA VAL A 454 -25.70 -33.06 -22.57
C VAL A 454 -26.95 -33.20 -21.73
N GLU A 455 -27.24 -34.43 -21.27
CA GLU A 455 -28.31 -34.73 -20.33
C GLU A 455 -27.92 -35.80 -19.30
N SER A 456 -28.50 -35.73 -18.10
CA SER A 456 -28.39 -36.77 -17.07
C SER A 456 -29.54 -36.67 -16.06
N LYS A 457 -29.77 -37.73 -15.28
CA LYS A 457 -30.69 -37.73 -14.12
C LYS A 457 -30.16 -36.88 -12.96
N GLU A 458 -28.84 -36.71 -12.90
CA GLU A 458 -28.17 -35.91 -11.87
C GLU A 458 -27.73 -34.57 -12.45
N LYS A 459 -28.08 -33.47 -11.78
CA LYS A 459 -27.69 -32.13 -12.23
C LYS A 459 -26.18 -31.94 -12.15
N GLU A 460 -25.57 -32.51 -11.11
CA GLU A 460 -24.14 -32.47 -10.83
C GLU A 460 -23.34 -33.14 -11.95
N ALA A 461 -23.86 -34.22 -12.55
CA ALA A 461 -23.24 -34.88 -13.70
C ALA A 461 -23.19 -33.96 -14.93
N VAL A 462 -24.28 -33.24 -15.20
CA VAL A 462 -24.35 -32.25 -16.29
C VAL A 462 -23.38 -31.10 -16.03
N GLU A 463 -23.35 -30.56 -14.81
CA GLU A 463 -22.43 -29.49 -14.41
C GLU A 463 -20.96 -29.91 -14.51
N ALA A 464 -20.63 -31.13 -14.07
CA ALA A 464 -19.29 -31.69 -14.14
C ALA A 464 -18.83 -31.86 -15.61
N TRP A 465 -19.68 -32.41 -16.47
CA TRP A 465 -19.35 -32.56 -17.89
C TRP A 465 -19.19 -31.20 -18.60
N VAL A 466 -20.06 -30.23 -18.33
CA VAL A 466 -19.93 -28.84 -18.85
C VAL A 466 -18.62 -28.19 -18.37
N SER A 467 -18.18 -28.48 -17.14
CA SER A 467 -16.89 -28.03 -16.61
C SER A 467 -15.71 -28.59 -17.40
N VAL A 468 -15.75 -29.88 -17.77
CA VAL A 468 -14.74 -30.50 -18.65
C VAL A 468 -14.70 -29.80 -20.01
N VAL A 469 -15.85 -29.55 -20.64
CA VAL A 469 -15.91 -28.86 -21.94
C VAL A 469 -15.29 -27.47 -21.86
N ARG A 470 -15.59 -26.71 -20.79
CA ARG A 470 -15.06 -25.37 -20.56
C ARG A 470 -13.53 -25.39 -20.45
N ASN A 471 -12.97 -26.40 -19.78
CA ASN A 471 -11.53 -26.57 -19.60
C ASN A 471 -10.79 -26.94 -20.90
N LEU A 472 -11.49 -27.49 -21.90
CA LEU A 472 -10.92 -27.78 -23.21
C LEU A 472 -10.74 -26.53 -24.10
N ARG A 473 -11.18 -25.34 -23.66
CA ARG A 473 -10.94 -24.03 -24.31
C ARG A 473 -11.26 -24.05 -25.81
N TYR A 474 -12.50 -24.35 -26.16
CA TYR A 474 -12.96 -24.21 -27.55
C TYR A 474 -13.12 -22.73 -27.90
N LYS A 475 -12.81 -22.38 -29.16
CA LYS A 475 -13.01 -21.01 -29.68
C LYS A 475 -14.50 -20.65 -29.64
N ASP A 476 -14.81 -19.43 -29.23
CA ASP A 476 -16.17 -18.88 -29.12
C ASP A 476 -17.11 -19.77 -28.30
N PHE A 477 -16.61 -20.33 -27.20
CA PHE A 477 -17.42 -21.11 -26.27
C PHE A 477 -18.56 -20.26 -25.67
N GLN A 478 -19.79 -20.72 -25.85
CA GLN A 478 -21.00 -20.13 -25.33
C GLN A 478 -21.84 -21.23 -24.66
N LEU A 479 -22.12 -21.08 -23.37
CA LEU A 479 -23.10 -21.91 -22.67
C LEU A 479 -24.49 -21.31 -22.94
N VAL A 480 -25.09 -21.76 -24.04
CA VAL A 480 -26.36 -21.26 -24.58
C VAL A 480 -27.53 -21.54 -23.64
N ALA A 481 -27.57 -22.73 -23.05
CA ALA A 481 -28.52 -23.09 -22.02
C ALA A 481 -27.76 -23.67 -20.82
N ARG A 482 -28.00 -23.11 -19.63
CA ARG A 482 -27.36 -23.56 -18.39
C ARG A 482 -27.95 -24.91 -17.94
N PRO A 483 -27.19 -25.74 -17.20
CA PRO A 483 -27.70 -26.95 -16.55
C PRO A 483 -28.99 -26.66 -15.78
N GLY A 484 -30.10 -27.17 -16.29
CA GLY A 484 -31.45 -26.91 -15.78
C GLY A 484 -32.34 -28.13 -15.96
N LEU A 485 -33.51 -28.12 -15.31
CA LEU A 485 -34.49 -29.19 -15.47
C LEU A 485 -34.92 -29.26 -16.93
N LEU A 486 -34.91 -30.47 -17.49
CA LEU A 486 -35.31 -30.73 -18.86
C LEU A 486 -36.84 -30.66 -18.95
N GLU A 487 -37.33 -29.58 -19.56
CA GLU A 487 -38.72 -29.44 -19.97
C GLU A 487 -38.90 -30.13 -21.33
N LYS A 488 -39.65 -31.24 -21.36
CA LYS A 488 -40.02 -31.88 -22.63
C LYS A 488 -41.16 -31.10 -23.27
N ASP A 489 -41.09 -30.93 -24.58
CA ASP A 489 -42.19 -30.40 -25.37
C ASP A 489 -43.41 -31.33 -25.17
N HIS A 490 -44.43 -30.87 -24.43
CA HIS A 490 -45.69 -31.59 -24.32
C HIS A 490 -46.31 -31.68 -25.72
N GLN A 491 -46.47 -32.90 -26.26
CA GLN A 491 -47.20 -33.12 -27.51
C GLN A 491 -48.67 -32.74 -27.32
N ILE A 492 -49.00 -31.47 -27.58
CA ILE A 492 -50.36 -31.09 -27.94
C ILE A 492 -50.42 -31.28 -29.45
N GLY A 493 -50.97 -32.43 -29.86
CA GLY A 493 -51.32 -32.64 -31.25
C GLY A 493 -52.38 -31.60 -31.65
N ASN A 494 -52.02 -30.71 -32.58
CA ASN A 494 -53.02 -30.04 -33.39
C ASN A 494 -52.45 -29.76 -34.78
N ALA A 495 -53.24 -30.22 -35.76
CA ALA A 495 -52.96 -30.20 -37.18
C ALA A 495 -52.96 -28.78 -37.77
N ASN A 496 -52.28 -28.66 -38.92
CA ASN A 496 -52.18 -27.51 -39.85
C ASN A 496 -51.01 -26.54 -39.62
N GLU A 497 -49.87 -26.78 -40.29
CA GLU A 497 -49.43 -25.91 -41.40
C GLU A 497 -48.31 -26.52 -42.28
N LYS A 498 -48.67 -26.83 -43.52
CA LYS A 498 -47.96 -26.73 -44.82
C LYS A 498 -46.50 -27.23 -44.98
N GLN A 499 -46.43 -28.45 -45.52
CA GLN A 499 -45.75 -28.91 -46.75
C GLN A 499 -44.58 -28.11 -47.36
N TRP A 500 -43.40 -28.77 -47.43
CA TRP A 500 -42.44 -28.66 -48.54
C TRP A 500 -41.88 -30.06 -48.87
N ASP A 501 -41.83 -30.37 -50.18
CA ASP A 501 -41.66 -31.71 -50.76
C ASP A 501 -40.20 -32.21 -50.94
N GLY A 502 -40.03 -33.54 -50.88
CA GLY A 502 -38.96 -34.35 -51.50
C GLY A 502 -37.66 -34.50 -50.69
N LYS A 503 -37.10 -35.69 -50.39
CA LYS A 503 -37.04 -36.97 -51.11
C LYS A 503 -36.70 -38.10 -50.12
N LYS A 504 -37.37 -39.24 -50.23
CA LYS A 504 -37.20 -40.47 -49.43
C LYS A 504 -35.86 -41.16 -49.72
N SER A 505 -35.22 -41.69 -48.68
CA SER A 505 -34.45 -42.94 -48.77
C SER A 505 -34.50 -43.71 -47.43
N ASN A 506 -35.24 -44.80 -47.45
CA ASN A 506 -35.15 -46.05 -46.69
C ASN A 506 -34.73 -46.06 -45.21
N GLY A 507 -35.71 -46.40 -44.36
CA GLY A 507 -35.70 -47.65 -43.61
C GLY A 507 -34.85 -47.71 -42.33
N ARG A 508 -35.48 -47.44 -41.19
CA ARG A 508 -35.18 -48.17 -39.94
C ARG A 508 -36.36 -48.11 -38.97
N GLN A 509 -36.55 -49.26 -38.32
CA GLN A 509 -37.66 -49.65 -37.46
C GLN A 509 -37.94 -48.66 -36.33
N GLU A 510 -39.24 -48.50 -36.04
CA GLU A 510 -39.75 -48.09 -34.74
C GLU A 510 -39.13 -48.98 -33.65
N GLN A 511 -38.29 -48.38 -32.80
CA GLN A 511 -37.91 -48.93 -31.51
C GLN A 511 -38.18 -47.86 -30.46
N GLY A 512 -39.12 -48.18 -29.57
CA GLY A 512 -39.48 -47.38 -28.42
C GLY A 512 -38.30 -47.11 -27.50
N GLY A 513 -38.39 -45.98 -26.79
CA GLY A 513 -37.65 -45.64 -25.58
C GLY A 513 -36.15 -45.97 -25.60
N ARG A 514 -35.33 -45.15 -26.27
CA ARG A 514 -33.90 -45.11 -25.94
C ARG A 514 -33.75 -44.51 -24.55
N ASP A 515 -33.67 -45.37 -23.54
CA ASP A 515 -33.08 -45.00 -22.26
C ASP A 515 -31.69 -44.41 -22.53
N SER A 516 -31.41 -43.24 -21.96
CA SER A 516 -30.18 -42.47 -22.17
C SER A 516 -28.96 -43.24 -21.66
N VAL A 517 -28.41 -44.13 -22.49
CA VAL A 517 -27.16 -44.83 -22.20
C VAL A 517 -26.05 -43.79 -22.10
N ALA A 518 -25.34 -43.76 -20.97
CA ALA A 518 -24.24 -42.84 -20.76
C ALA A 518 -23.15 -43.01 -21.83
N GLY A 519 -22.67 -41.89 -22.38
CA GLY A 519 -21.74 -41.92 -23.51
C GLY A 519 -21.82 -40.66 -24.37
N LEU A 520 -20.99 -40.61 -25.41
CA LEU A 520 -20.94 -39.49 -26.35
C LEU A 520 -21.16 -39.97 -27.78
N GLU A 521 -22.12 -39.36 -28.46
CA GLU A 521 -22.41 -39.55 -29.89
C GLU A 521 -21.94 -38.33 -30.70
N GLU A 522 -21.47 -38.56 -31.93
CA GLU A 522 -21.04 -37.52 -32.85
C GLU A 522 -21.93 -37.51 -34.10
N VAL A 523 -22.28 -36.33 -34.59
CA VAL A 523 -22.99 -36.09 -35.85
C VAL A 523 -22.27 -35.03 -36.67
N GLU A 524 -22.41 -35.06 -37.99
CA GLU A 524 -21.67 -34.16 -38.89
C GLU A 524 -22.47 -32.89 -39.24
N THR A 525 -23.80 -33.00 -39.24
CA THR A 525 -24.70 -31.96 -39.73
C THR A 525 -25.59 -31.39 -38.63
N VAL A 526 -25.91 -30.10 -38.73
CA VAL A 526 -26.88 -29.43 -37.85
C VAL A 526 -28.29 -30.03 -38.03
N LYS A 527 -28.62 -30.48 -39.25
CA LYS A 527 -29.89 -31.13 -39.56
C LYS A 527 -30.07 -32.43 -38.77
N GLU A 528 -29.05 -33.28 -38.75
CA GLU A 528 -29.06 -34.54 -38.00
C GLU A 528 -29.08 -34.29 -36.48
N PHE A 529 -28.27 -33.34 -36.00
CA PHE A 529 -28.31 -32.91 -34.60
C PHE A 529 -29.71 -32.47 -34.19
N GLY A 530 -30.36 -31.67 -35.04
CA GLY A 530 -31.72 -31.22 -34.84
C GLY A 530 -32.73 -32.36 -34.79
N SER A 531 -32.66 -33.33 -35.72
CA SER A 531 -33.54 -34.51 -35.73
C SER A 531 -33.46 -35.27 -34.40
N ILE A 532 -32.26 -35.41 -33.83
CA ILE A 532 -32.08 -36.07 -32.53
C ILE A 532 -32.67 -35.24 -31.38
N MET A 533 -32.63 -33.90 -31.46
CA MET A 533 -33.28 -33.04 -30.47
C MET A 533 -34.81 -33.14 -30.53
N GLU A 534 -35.37 -33.34 -31.73
CA GLU A 534 -36.79 -33.60 -31.95
C GLU A 534 -37.22 -34.95 -31.38
N ASP A 535 -36.48 -36.02 -31.68
CA ASP A 535 -36.73 -37.36 -31.12
C ASP A 535 -36.65 -37.37 -29.58
N ARG A 536 -35.83 -36.48 -29.00
CA ARG A 536 -35.67 -36.32 -27.54
C ARG A 536 -36.72 -35.41 -26.90
N GLY A 537 -37.60 -34.79 -27.68
CA GLY A 537 -38.65 -33.89 -27.20
C GLY A 537 -38.13 -32.55 -26.67
N VAL A 538 -36.95 -32.09 -27.12
CA VAL A 538 -36.33 -30.81 -26.73
C VAL A 538 -36.14 -29.88 -27.93
N TRP A 539 -36.94 -30.07 -28.98
CA TRP A 539 -36.82 -29.36 -30.25
C TRP A 539 -36.97 -27.85 -30.11
N ARG A 540 -38.05 -27.39 -29.44
CA ARG A 540 -38.31 -25.95 -29.28
C ARG A 540 -37.24 -25.29 -28.42
N TRP A 541 -36.86 -25.94 -27.34
CA TRP A 541 -35.79 -25.50 -26.45
C TRP A 541 -34.45 -25.35 -27.20
N TRP A 542 -34.08 -26.36 -28.01
CA TRP A 542 -32.86 -26.32 -28.81
C TRP A 542 -32.90 -25.20 -29.85
N ARG A 543 -34.01 -25.06 -30.59
CA ARG A 543 -34.16 -24.00 -31.59
C ARG A 543 -34.07 -22.60 -30.97
N LYS A 544 -34.67 -22.40 -29.80
CA LYS A 544 -34.57 -21.13 -29.06
C LYS A 544 -33.12 -20.85 -28.66
N GLY A 545 -32.43 -21.84 -28.11
CA GLY A 545 -31.00 -21.71 -27.78
C GLY A 545 -30.13 -21.39 -29.01
N MET A 546 -30.43 -22.01 -30.15
CA MET A 546 -29.69 -21.76 -31.40
C MET A 546 -30.06 -20.45 -32.09
N GLY A 547 -31.07 -19.70 -31.61
CA GLY A 547 -31.53 -18.46 -32.21
C GLY A 547 -32.34 -18.66 -33.50
N TYR A 548 -32.96 -19.83 -33.69
CA TYR A 548 -33.84 -20.13 -34.84
C TYR A 548 -35.30 -19.75 -34.62
N VAL A 549 -35.61 -19.24 -33.43
CA VAL A 549 -36.92 -18.72 -33.01
C VAL A 549 -36.65 -17.65 -31.97
N ASN A 550 -37.36 -16.52 -32.08
CA ASN A 550 -37.31 -15.41 -31.13
C ASN A 550 -38.23 -15.68 -29.94
#